data_AF-A0A2S9FN51-F1
#
_entry.id   AF-A0A2S9FN51-F1
#
_cell.length_a   1.000
_cell.length_b   1.000
_cell.length_c   1.000
_cell.angle_alpha   90.00
_cell.angle_beta   90.00
_cell.angle_gamma   90.00
#
_symmetry.space_group_name_H-M   'P 1'
#
loop_
_entity.id
_entity.type
_entity.pdbx_description
1 polymer ?
#
loop_
_entity_poly.entity_id
_entity_poly.type
_entity_poly.pdbx_seq_one_letter_code
_entity_poly.pdbx_strand_id
1 'polypeptide(L)'
;FAVLMEGDADTPQTLAQQVLTAFERPFVVADQELVVRPSIGLAVAPAEESDITGDQLLNRADVAMNAAKRSSTRNLVVFTPELDADRPAPAVVAGDAGPGSPRLLRELRHALDQRQLCVVYQPKFDLRTYD
;
A
#
# COMPACT_ATOMS: atom_id res chain seq x y z
N PHE A 1 6.10 -10.27 -6.11
CA PHE A 1 5.82 -11.32 -7.10
C PHE A 1 5.15 -10.66 -8.31
N ALA A 2 5.16 -11.31 -9.47
CA ALA A 2 4.48 -10.80 -10.67
C ALA A 2 3.54 -11.89 -11.19
N VAL A 3 2.43 -11.47 -11.81
CA VAL A 3 1.46 -12.36 -12.46
C VAL A 3 1.29 -11.85 -13.88
N LEU A 4 1.58 -12.70 -14.87
CA LEU A 4 1.32 -12.43 -16.27
C LEU A 4 0.02 -13.14 -16.67
N MET A 5 -0.83 -12.43 -17.40
CA MET A 5 -2.08 -12.96 -17.92
C MET A 5 -2.20 -12.62 -19.40
N GLU A 6 -2.57 -13.60 -20.20
CA GLU A 6 -2.96 -13.43 -21.59
C GLU A 6 -4.49 -13.55 -21.67
N GLY A 7 -5.18 -12.57 -22.25
CA GLY A 7 -6.65 -12.57 -22.37
C GLY A 7 -7.26 -11.18 -22.42
N ASP A 8 -8.59 -11.11 -22.35
CA ASP A 8 -9.36 -9.87 -22.48
C ASP A 8 -9.17 -8.89 -21.31
N ALA A 9 -9.28 -7.60 -21.62
CA ALA A 9 -8.94 -6.47 -20.74
C ALA A 9 -9.78 -6.34 -19.45
N ASP A 10 -10.93 -7.04 -19.33
CA ASP A 10 -11.80 -7.02 -18.14
C ASP A 10 -11.38 -8.05 -17.05
N THR A 11 -10.57 -9.02 -17.43
CA THR A 11 -10.08 -10.11 -16.59
C THR A 11 -9.05 -9.69 -15.49
N PRO A 12 -8.08 -8.79 -15.75
CA PRO A 12 -6.99 -8.54 -14.81
C PRO A 12 -7.39 -7.74 -13.58
N GLN A 13 -8.37 -6.83 -13.68
CA GLN A 13 -8.90 -6.09 -12.53
C GLN A 13 -9.65 -7.02 -11.57
N THR A 14 -10.43 -7.96 -12.12
CA THR A 14 -11.14 -8.98 -11.35
C THR A 14 -10.16 -9.87 -10.59
N LEU A 15 -9.08 -10.32 -11.26
CA LEU A 15 -8.04 -11.11 -10.59
C LEU A 15 -7.33 -10.30 -9.49
N ALA A 16 -6.97 -9.04 -9.77
CA ALA A 16 -6.35 -8.19 -8.77
C ALA A 16 -7.24 -8.02 -7.53
N GLN A 17 -8.56 -7.87 -7.74
CA GLN A 17 -9.52 -7.80 -6.64
C GLN A 17 -9.61 -9.11 -5.85
N GLN A 18 -9.60 -10.27 -6.52
CA GLN A 18 -9.56 -11.58 -5.85
C GLN A 18 -8.30 -11.73 -4.99
N VAL A 19 -7.15 -11.28 -5.50
CA VAL A 19 -5.90 -11.25 -4.72
C VAL A 19 -6.05 -10.34 -3.51
N LEU A 20 -6.59 -9.12 -3.65
CA LEU A 20 -6.83 -8.24 -2.50
C LEU A 20 -7.72 -8.90 -1.44
N THR A 21 -8.82 -9.53 -1.87
CA THR A 21 -9.76 -10.22 -0.96
C THR A 21 -9.11 -11.41 -0.25
N ALA A 22 -8.20 -12.13 -0.90
CA ALA A 22 -7.47 -13.22 -0.25
C ALA A 22 -6.59 -12.73 0.93
N PHE A 23 -6.12 -11.49 0.89
CA PHE A 23 -5.31 -10.87 1.95
C PHE A 23 -6.15 -10.17 3.04
N GLU A 24 -7.48 -10.13 2.92
CA GLU A 24 -8.35 -9.59 3.98
C GLU A 24 -8.34 -10.45 5.25
N ARG A 25 -8.05 -11.75 5.10
CA ARG A 25 -7.94 -12.67 6.23
C ARG A 25 -6.53 -12.58 6.85
N PRO A 26 -6.41 -12.45 8.18
CA PRO A 26 -5.11 -12.48 8.85
C PRO A 26 -4.36 -13.79 8.59
N PHE A 27 -3.06 -13.69 8.42
CA PHE A 27 -2.17 -14.86 8.37
C PHE A 27 -1.76 -15.22 9.80
N VAL A 28 -1.75 -16.52 10.12
CA VAL A 28 -1.21 -17.01 11.40
C VAL A 28 0.24 -17.43 11.18
N VAL A 29 1.17 -16.73 11.82
CA VAL A 29 2.61 -17.04 11.78
C VAL A 29 3.13 -17.05 13.21
N ALA A 30 3.70 -18.17 13.64
CA ALA A 30 4.21 -18.36 15.02
C ALA A 30 3.18 -17.95 16.09
N ASP A 31 1.94 -18.45 15.94
CA ASP A 31 0.78 -18.17 16.82
C ASP A 31 0.39 -16.68 16.95
N GLN A 32 0.85 -15.85 16.03
CA GLN A 32 0.50 -14.43 15.96
C GLN A 32 -0.29 -14.15 14.69
N GLU A 33 -1.37 -13.39 14.82
CA GLU A 33 -2.13 -12.89 13.68
C GLU A 33 -1.40 -11.70 13.03
N LEU A 34 -1.17 -11.81 11.73
CA LEU A 34 -0.55 -10.79 10.89
C LEU A 34 -1.54 -10.35 9.81
N VAL A 35 -1.92 -9.08 9.85
CA VAL A 35 -2.69 -8.44 8.80
C VAL A 35 -1.73 -7.85 7.79
N VAL A 36 -1.77 -8.35 6.56
CA VAL A 36 -0.93 -7.87 5.45
C VAL A 36 -1.83 -7.16 4.44
N ARG A 37 -1.47 -5.92 4.08
CA ARG A 37 -2.17 -5.17 3.03
C ARG A 37 -1.29 -5.11 1.78
N PRO A 38 -1.59 -5.89 0.73
CA PRO A 38 -0.83 -5.82 -0.50
C PRO A 38 -1.15 -4.54 -1.27
N SER A 39 -0.15 -4.02 -1.98
CA SER A 39 -0.31 -2.99 -3.01
C SER A 39 -0.07 -3.60 -4.37
N ILE A 40 -1.00 -3.42 -5.30
CA ILE A 40 -0.99 -4.03 -6.63
C ILE A 40 -0.87 -2.93 -7.68
N GLY A 41 0.12 -3.06 -8.57
CA GLY A 41 0.22 -2.30 -9.81
C GLY A 41 -0.22 -3.15 -10.98
N LEU A 42 -1.15 -2.64 -11.78
CA LEU A 42 -1.64 -3.31 -13.00
C LEU A 42 -1.16 -2.53 -14.22
N ALA A 43 -0.53 -3.20 -15.18
CA ALA A 43 -0.27 -2.65 -16.50
C ALA A 43 -0.87 -3.58 -17.56
N VAL A 44 -1.47 -3.00 -18.58
CA VAL A 44 -2.08 -3.71 -19.70
C VAL A 44 -1.31 -3.30 -20.95
N ALA A 45 -0.90 -4.30 -21.74
CA ALA A 45 -0.39 -4.10 -23.09
C ALA A 45 -1.57 -4.20 -24.07
N PRO A 46 -2.02 -3.10 -24.68
CA PRO A 46 -3.05 -3.15 -25.72
C PRO A 46 -2.56 -3.93 -26.93
N ALA A 47 -3.47 -4.55 -27.69
CA ALA A 47 -3.14 -5.25 -28.93
C ALA A 47 -2.52 -4.29 -29.98
N GLU A 48 -2.86 -3.00 -29.90
CA GLU A 48 -2.36 -1.93 -30.76
C GLU A 48 -0.91 -1.51 -30.44
N GLU A 49 -0.38 -1.90 -29.27
CA GLU A 49 0.96 -1.55 -28.81
C GLU A 49 1.92 -2.74 -28.99
N SER A 50 1.99 -3.27 -30.21
CA SER A 50 2.68 -4.51 -30.56
C SER A 50 4.20 -4.51 -30.34
N ASP A 51 4.81 -3.35 -30.11
CA ASP A 51 6.25 -3.19 -29.88
C ASP A 51 6.63 -3.18 -28.40
N ILE A 52 5.66 -3.29 -27.48
CA ILE A 52 5.97 -3.27 -26.06
C ILE A 52 6.73 -4.54 -25.63
N THR A 53 7.90 -4.32 -25.03
CA THR A 53 8.71 -5.40 -24.47
C THR A 53 8.21 -5.82 -23.09
N GLY A 54 8.50 -7.06 -22.69
CA GLY A 54 8.18 -7.54 -21.35
C GLY A 54 8.78 -6.68 -20.23
N ASP A 55 10.01 -6.18 -20.43
CA ASP A 55 10.68 -5.29 -19.47
C ASP A 55 9.97 -3.94 -19.34
N GLN A 56 9.50 -3.37 -20.46
CA GLN A 56 8.71 -2.13 -20.43
C GLN A 56 7.37 -2.34 -19.71
N LEU A 57 6.68 -3.44 -19.99
CA LEU A 57 5.41 -3.76 -19.34
C LEU A 57 5.60 -3.98 -17.82
N LEU A 58 6.66 -4.68 -17.44
CA LEU A 58 7.01 -4.88 -16.03
C LEU A 58 7.34 -3.56 -15.33
N ASN A 59 8.09 -2.68 -16.00
CA ASN A 59 8.39 -1.35 -15.48
C ASN A 59 7.10 -0.51 -15.29
N ARG A 60 6.18 -0.54 -16.25
CA ARG A 60 4.87 0.13 -16.11
C ARG A 60 4.08 -0.40 -14.91
N ALA A 61 4.08 -1.72 -14.70
CA ALA A 61 3.44 -2.34 -13.53
C ALA A 61 4.12 -1.93 -12.22
N ASP A 62 5.46 -1.81 -12.19
CA ASP A 62 6.21 -1.37 -11.02
C ASP A 62 5.93 0.11 -10.66
N VAL A 63 5.85 0.98 -11.67
CA VAL A 63 5.44 2.39 -11.48
C VAL A 63 4.05 2.47 -10.84
N ALA A 64 3.08 1.72 -11.37
CA ALA A 64 1.74 1.66 -10.81
C ALA A 64 1.72 1.08 -9.38
N MET A 65 2.50 0.02 -9.10
CA MET A 65 2.61 -0.57 -7.77
C MET A 65 3.20 0.42 -6.77
N ASN A 66 4.25 1.15 -7.15
CA ASN A 66 4.85 2.15 -6.27
C ASN A 66 3.92 3.35 -6.04
N ALA A 67 3.07 3.70 -7.00
CA ALA A 67 1.98 4.66 -6.76
C ALA A 67 0.94 4.11 -5.76
N ALA A 68 0.57 2.83 -5.87
CA ALA A 68 -0.32 2.17 -4.91
C ALA A 68 0.29 2.15 -3.50
N LYS A 69 1.58 1.80 -3.35
CA LYS A 69 2.28 1.80 -2.04
C LYS A 69 2.30 3.16 -1.34
N ARG A 70 2.39 4.24 -2.12
CA ARG A 70 2.39 5.61 -1.60
C ARG A 70 0.98 6.10 -1.25
N SER A 71 -0.05 5.47 -1.79
CA SER A 71 -1.44 5.77 -1.45
C SER A 71 -1.84 5.02 -0.18
N SER A 72 -2.27 5.73 0.85
CA SER A 72 -2.87 5.11 2.04
C SER A 72 -4.28 4.54 1.80
N THR A 73 -4.89 4.89 0.66
CA THR A 73 -6.30 4.58 0.36
C THR A 73 -6.45 3.61 -0.82
N ARG A 74 -5.49 3.57 -1.76
CA ARG A 74 -5.59 2.76 -2.98
C ARG A 74 -4.64 1.57 -2.93
N ASN A 75 -5.21 0.37 -2.83
CA ASN A 75 -4.45 -0.89 -2.84
C ASN A 75 -4.26 -1.46 -4.26
N LEU A 76 -4.95 -0.92 -5.26
CA LEU A 76 -4.81 -1.24 -6.68
C LEU A 76 -4.70 0.06 -7.47
N VAL A 77 -3.67 0.16 -8.32
CA VAL A 77 -3.50 1.27 -9.26
C VAL A 77 -3.23 0.68 -10.65
N VAL A 78 -3.95 1.16 -11.65
CA VAL A 78 -3.71 0.83 -13.05
C VAL A 78 -2.75 1.86 -13.63
N PHE A 79 -1.75 1.39 -14.35
CA PHE A 79 -0.81 2.24 -15.07
C PHE A 79 -1.56 3.09 -16.09
N THR A 80 -1.26 4.38 -16.06
CA THR A 80 -1.62 5.34 -17.09
C THR A 80 -0.36 6.16 -17.40
N PRO A 81 -0.19 6.68 -18.63
CA PRO A 81 1.01 7.44 -18.99
C PRO A 81 1.30 8.62 -18.06
N GLU A 82 0.28 9.20 -17.43
CA GLU A 82 0.39 10.32 -16.50
C GLU A 82 1.09 9.92 -15.19
N LEU A 83 1.00 8.64 -14.77
CA LEU A 83 1.71 8.14 -13.58
C LEU A 83 3.22 8.14 -13.75
N ASP A 84 3.70 8.02 -15.00
CA ASP A 84 5.13 8.04 -15.31
C ASP A 84 5.67 9.48 -15.35
N ALA A 85 4.82 10.44 -15.75
CA ALA A 85 5.14 11.87 -15.74
C ALA A 85 5.24 12.44 -14.31
N ASP A 86 4.44 11.92 -13.38
CA ASP A 86 4.41 12.35 -11.98
C ASP A 86 5.31 11.49 -11.08
N ARG A 87 6.30 10.79 -11.67
CA ARG A 87 7.24 9.93 -10.96
C ARG A 87 8.23 10.79 -10.17
N PRO A 88 8.15 10.85 -8.82
CA PRO A 88 9.19 11.50 -8.05
C PRO A 88 10.47 10.67 -8.12
N ALA A 89 11.61 11.33 -7.85
CA ALA A 89 12.91 10.69 -7.69
C ALA A 89 12.82 9.44 -6.80
N PRO A 90 13.66 8.40 -7.02
CA PRO A 90 13.53 7.11 -6.35
C PRO A 90 13.48 7.29 -4.84
N ALA A 91 12.28 7.18 -4.29
CA ALA A 91 12.07 7.15 -2.86
C ALA A 91 12.55 5.77 -2.39
N VAL A 92 13.67 5.80 -1.67
CA VAL A 92 14.08 4.71 -0.78
C VAL A 92 12.84 4.13 -0.11
N VAL A 93 12.66 2.84 -0.33
CA VAL A 93 11.61 1.98 0.20
C VAL A 93 11.32 2.39 1.64
N ALA A 94 10.17 3.03 1.86
CA ALA A 94 9.61 3.18 3.18
C ALA A 94 9.12 1.80 3.62
N GLY A 95 10.05 0.96 4.05
CA GLY A 95 9.74 -0.23 4.82
C GLY A 95 9.03 0.21 6.10
N ASP A 96 7.89 -0.40 6.37
CA ASP A 96 7.29 -0.70 7.68
C ASP A 96 7.19 0.41 8.76
N ALA A 97 7.46 1.68 8.43
CA ALA A 97 7.59 2.79 9.38
C ALA A 97 6.71 4.01 9.04
N GLY A 98 5.68 3.84 8.22
CA GLY A 98 4.63 4.86 8.06
C GLY A 98 3.65 4.86 9.25
N PRO A 99 2.87 5.94 9.47
CA PRO A 99 1.86 6.06 10.54
C PRO A 99 0.64 5.11 10.40
N GLY A 100 0.79 4.03 9.65
CA GLY A 100 -0.15 2.91 9.52
C GLY A 100 0.55 1.54 9.58
N SER A 101 1.76 1.46 10.15
CA SER A 101 2.49 0.20 10.32
C SER A 101 1.63 -0.81 11.08
N PRO A 102 1.48 -2.06 10.57
CA PRO A 102 0.67 -3.09 11.21
C PRO A 102 1.16 -3.40 12.64
N ARG A 103 2.45 -3.17 12.90
CA ARG A 103 3.05 -3.30 14.23
C ARG A 103 2.49 -2.28 15.22
N LEU A 104 2.41 -1.01 14.84
CA LEU A 104 1.91 0.07 15.71
C LEU A 104 0.42 -0.10 16.01
N LEU A 105 -0.38 -0.50 15.01
CA LEU A 105 -1.80 -0.81 15.19
C LEU A 105 -2.02 -1.98 16.15
N ARG A 106 -1.19 -3.03 16.04
CA ARG A 106 -1.23 -4.18 16.95
C ARG A 106 -0.85 -3.79 18.37
N GLU A 107 0.22 -3.01 18.52
CA GLU A 107 0.68 -2.51 19.83
C GLU A 107 -0.39 -1.62 20.51
N LEU A 108 -1.06 -0.74 19.74
CA LEU A 108 -2.17 0.08 20.24
C LEU A 108 -3.39 -0.76 20.67
N ARG A 109 -3.78 -1.77 19.90
CA ARG A 109 -4.91 -2.63 20.24
C ARG A 109 -4.62 -3.43 21.51
N HIS A 110 -3.40 -3.96 21.63
CA HIS A 110 -2.96 -4.66 22.83
C HIS A 110 -2.92 -3.74 24.06
N ALA A 111 -2.42 -2.51 23.90
CA ALA A 111 -2.38 -1.52 24.97
C ALA A 111 -3.78 -1.11 25.46
N LEU A 112 -4.78 -1.07 24.58
CA LEU A 112 -6.18 -0.84 24.95
C LEU A 112 -6.74 -2.00 25.78
N ASP A 113 -6.59 -3.24 25.30
CA ASP A 113 -7.10 -4.44 25.98
C ASP A 113 -6.49 -4.60 27.38
N GLN A 114 -5.20 -4.28 27.52
CA GLN A 114 -4.48 -4.35 28.80
C GLN A 114 -4.56 -3.07 29.65
N ARG A 115 -5.37 -2.08 29.25
CA ARG A 115 -5.52 -0.78 29.94
C ARG A 115 -4.18 -0.06 30.21
N GLN A 116 -3.27 -0.12 29.25
CA GLN A 116 -1.93 0.46 29.33
C GLN A 116 -1.88 1.93 28.88
N LEU A 117 -3.01 2.52 28.46
CA LEU A 117 -3.09 3.94 28.11
C LEU A 117 -3.38 4.79 29.35
N CYS A 118 -2.60 5.86 29.54
CA CYS A 118 -2.81 6.84 30.60
C CYS A 118 -3.04 8.24 30.02
N VAL A 119 -3.80 9.04 30.75
CA VAL A 119 -4.00 10.46 30.42
C VAL A 119 -2.87 11.26 31.03
N VAL A 120 -2.23 12.07 30.20
CA VAL A 120 -1.25 13.08 30.63
C VAL A 120 -1.84 14.47 30.41
N TYR A 121 -1.60 15.37 31.36
CA TYR A 121 -2.04 16.76 31.27
C TYR A 121 -0.82 17.65 31.06
N GLN A 122 -0.83 18.41 29.96
CA GLN A 122 0.19 19.43 29.72
C GLN A 122 -0.45 20.82 29.92
N PRO A 123 -0.03 21.56 30.95
CA PRO A 123 -0.52 22.92 31.16
C PRO A 123 0.00 23.84 30.05
N LYS A 124 -0.85 24.75 29.60
CA LYS A 124 -0.49 25.82 28.65
C LYS A 124 -0.56 27.13 29.42
N PHE A 125 0.57 27.82 29.49
CA PHE A 125 0.70 29.12 30.14
C PHE A 125 0.88 30.20 29.07
N ASP A 126 0.25 31.36 29.27
CA ASP A 126 0.54 32.56 28.50
C ASP A 126 1.69 33.34 29.16
N LEU A 127 2.84 33.36 28.49
CA LEU A 127 4.06 34.04 28.97
C LEU A 127 3.92 35.57 29.02
N ARG A 128 2.86 36.16 28.45
CA ARG A 128 2.60 37.60 28.50
C ARG A 128 1.74 38.00 29.71
N THR A 129 0.98 37.06 30.24
CA THR A 129 -0.03 37.31 31.28
C THR A 129 0.28 36.58 32.59
N TYR A 130 1.30 35.70 32.61
CA TYR A 130 1.71 34.92 33.79
C TYR A 130 0.55 34.09 34.40
N ASP A 131 -0.38 33.63 33.56
CA ASP A 131 -1.44 32.66 33.87
C ASP A 131 -1.48 31.54 32.81
#